data_AF-A0A9E1XEU3-F1
#
_entry.id   AF-A0A9E1XEU3-F1
#
_cell.length_a   1.000
_cell.length_b   1.000
_cell.length_c   1.000
_cell.angle_alpha   90.00
_cell.angle_beta   90.00
_cell.angle_gamma   90.00
#
_symmetry.space_group_name_H-M   'P 1'
#
loop_
_entity.id
_entity.type
_entity.pdbx_description
1 polymer ?
#
loop_
_entity_poly.entity_id
_entity_poly.type
_entity_poly.pdbx_seq_one_letter_code
_entity_poly.pdbx_strand_id
1 'polypeptide(L)'
;MAKEQQFGFLHEYILDVLKQNGYNDLSDDVKQEFIPQLVAHAETRIGASLLPKLNEQSAQKMVDMTEKGSTTPEEWEKFWQDNVSDFSEIIKKTLEGFSVEVKELLSKIKSS
;
A
#
# COMPACT_ATOMS: atom_id res chain seq x y z
N MET A 1 15.78 -8.99 10.14
CA MET A 1 14.60 -9.76 9.71
C MET A 1 13.95 -8.94 8.62
N ALA A 2 13.81 -9.47 7.41
CA ALA A 2 13.05 -8.79 6.37
C ALA A 2 11.61 -8.69 6.89
N LYS A 3 11.07 -7.48 7.03
CA LYS A 3 9.63 -7.32 7.25
C LYS A 3 8.97 -7.90 6.00
N GLU A 4 8.40 -9.09 6.09
CA GLU A 4 7.46 -9.55 5.09
C GLU A 4 6.35 -8.49 5.04
N GLN A 5 6.24 -7.83 3.88
CA GLN A 5 5.34 -6.70 3.72
C GLN A 5 3.91 -7.23 3.77
N GLN A 6 3.20 -6.91 4.85
CA GLN A 6 1.79 -7.22 5.05
C GLN A 6 0.91 -6.87 3.83
N PHE A 7 1.30 -5.83 3.09
CA PHE A 7 0.61 -5.34 1.89
C PHE A 7 1.38 -5.63 0.59
N GLY A 8 2.32 -6.57 0.60
CA GLY A 8 3.12 -6.93 -0.58
C GLY A 8 2.28 -7.43 -1.75
N PHE A 9 1.08 -7.99 -1.49
CA PHE A 9 0.12 -8.37 -2.52
C PHE A 9 -0.43 -7.16 -3.31
N LEU A 10 -0.34 -5.94 -2.75
CA LEU A 10 -0.73 -4.69 -3.40
C LEU A 10 0.41 -4.05 -4.20
N HIS A 11 1.62 -4.61 -4.17
CA HIS A 11 2.80 -3.99 -4.76
C HIS A 11 2.60 -3.61 -6.23
N GLU A 12 2.19 -4.56 -7.06
CA GLU A 12 1.92 -4.32 -8.49
C GLU A 12 0.81 -3.29 -8.70
N TYR A 13 -0.24 -3.32 -7.87
CA TYR A 13 -1.34 -2.36 -7.97
C TYR A 13 -0.88 -0.94 -7.64
N ILE A 14 -0.05 -0.78 -6.61
CA ILE A 14 0.57 0.50 -6.26
C ILE A 14 1.47 0.97 -7.41
N LEU A 15 2.31 0.09 -7.97
CA LEU A 15 3.16 0.43 -9.10
C LEU A 15 2.35 0.90 -10.32
N ASP A 16 1.25 0.24 -10.65
CA ASP A 16 0.41 0.63 -11.77
C ASP A 16 -0.27 1.99 -11.56
N VAL A 17 -0.74 2.27 -10.33
CA VAL A 17 -1.27 3.59 -9.98
C VAL A 17 -0.20 4.67 -10.13
N LEU A 18 1.04 4.39 -9.70
CA LEU A 18 2.16 5.32 -9.88
C LEU A 18 2.45 5.55 -11.38
N LYS A 19 2.51 4.48 -12.20
CA LYS A 19 2.71 4.56 -13.66
C LYS A 19 1.68 5.46 -14.34
N GLN A 20 0.41 5.31 -14.00
CA GLN A 20 -0.69 6.12 -14.56
C GLN A 20 -0.57 7.62 -14.22
N ASN A 21 0.21 7.96 -13.21
CA ASN A 21 0.35 9.33 -12.69
C ASN A 21 1.68 10.00 -13.04
N GLY A 22 2.39 9.51 -14.06
CA GLY A 22 3.60 10.15 -14.60
C GLY A 22 4.91 9.59 -14.06
N TYR A 23 4.87 8.51 -13.27
CA TYR A 23 6.07 7.79 -12.82
C TYR A 23 6.92 7.26 -13.99
N ASN A 24 6.30 6.80 -15.08
CA ASN A 24 7.03 6.25 -16.23
C ASN A 24 8.00 7.27 -16.83
N ASP A 25 7.72 8.57 -16.66
CA ASP A 25 8.52 9.67 -17.19
C ASP A 25 9.76 10.00 -16.35
N LEU A 26 9.95 9.36 -15.18
CA LEU A 26 11.13 9.56 -14.33
C LEU A 26 12.35 8.77 -14.84
N SER A 27 13.56 9.28 -14.58
CA SER A 27 14.80 8.54 -14.86
C SER A 27 14.94 7.32 -13.95
N ASP A 28 15.63 6.28 -14.42
CA ASP A 28 15.77 5.03 -13.66
C ASP A 28 16.41 5.23 -12.27
N ASP A 29 17.34 6.18 -12.15
CA ASP A 29 17.95 6.56 -10.86
C ASP A 29 16.90 7.11 -9.88
N VAL A 30 16.04 8.02 -10.35
CA VAL A 30 14.94 8.59 -9.54
C VAL A 30 13.92 7.52 -9.20
N LYS A 31 13.63 6.60 -10.13
CA LYS A 31 12.72 5.48 -9.88
C LYS A 31 13.26 4.58 -8.76
N GLN A 32 14.54 4.22 -8.79
CA GLN A 32 15.15 3.36 -7.76
C GLN A 32 15.16 4.02 -6.37
N GLU A 33 15.36 5.33 -6.30
CA GLU A 33 15.41 6.06 -5.03
C GLU A 33 14.02 6.28 -4.43
N PHE A 34 13.05 6.71 -5.24
CA PHE A 34 11.76 7.18 -4.73
C PHE A 34 10.69 6.07 -4.70
N ILE A 35 10.74 5.05 -5.57
CA ILE A 35 9.67 4.04 -5.62
C ILE A 35 9.51 3.23 -4.34
N PRO A 36 10.59 2.70 -3.74
CA PRO A 36 10.45 1.95 -2.49
C PRO A 36 9.78 2.79 -1.39
N GLN A 37 10.08 4.09 -1.36
CA GLN A 37 9.51 5.03 -0.39
C GLN A 37 8.03 5.32 -0.68
N LEU A 38 7.68 5.54 -1.95
CA LEU A 38 6.29 5.75 -2.37
C LEU A 38 5.42 4.52 -2.10
N VAL A 39 5.94 3.33 -2.37
CA VAL A 39 5.25 2.07 -2.06
C VAL A 39 5.04 1.94 -0.56
N ALA A 40 6.08 2.13 0.26
CA ALA A 40 5.96 2.05 1.72
C ALA A 40 4.94 3.07 2.28
N HIS A 41 4.88 4.27 1.69
CA HIS A 41 3.89 5.29 2.06
C HIS A 41 2.47 4.87 1.69
N ALA A 42 2.27 4.30 0.49
CA ALA A 42 0.99 3.75 0.08
C ALA A 42 0.52 2.64 1.04
N GLU A 43 1.39 1.67 1.33
CA GLU A 43 1.11 0.56 2.27
C GLU A 43 0.72 1.09 3.65
N THR A 44 1.45 2.08 4.17
CA THR A 44 1.17 2.70 5.47
C THR A 44 -0.21 3.36 5.50
N ARG A 45 -0.56 4.11 4.44
CA ARG A 45 -1.86 4.78 4.33
C ARG A 45 -3.00 3.78 4.21
N ILE A 46 -2.81 2.71 3.45
CA ILE A 46 -3.79 1.62 3.32
C ILE A 46 -4.02 0.98 4.69
N GLY A 47 -2.95 0.64 5.42
CA GLY A 47 -3.05 0.14 6.78
C GLY A 47 -3.83 1.08 7.69
N ALA A 48 -3.50 2.38 7.69
CA ALA A 48 -4.21 3.38 8.50
C ALA A 48 -5.69 3.52 8.15
N SER A 49 -6.08 3.32 6.88
CA SER A 49 -7.48 3.34 6.44
C SER A 49 -8.24 2.07 6.81
N LEU A 50 -7.56 0.93 6.87
CA LEU A 50 -8.17 -0.38 7.13
C LEU A 50 -8.27 -0.73 8.61
N LEU A 51 -7.26 -0.38 9.41
CA LEU A 51 -7.21 -0.69 10.85
C LEU A 51 -8.49 -0.27 11.61
N PRO A 52 -9.08 0.93 11.41
CA PRO A 52 -10.29 1.33 12.10
C PRO A 52 -11.54 0.53 11.72
N LYS A 53 -11.48 -0.29 10.67
CA LYS A 53 -12.59 -1.14 10.22
C LYS A 53 -12.63 -2.48 10.94
N LEU A 54 -11.56 -2.83 11.64
CA LEU A 54 -11.49 -4.06 12.41
C LEU A 54 -12.31 -3.93 13.69
N ASN A 55 -13.11 -4.96 13.97
CA ASN A 55 -13.68 -5.18 15.29
C ASN A 55 -12.66 -5.87 16.20
N GLU A 56 -12.97 -5.97 17.50
CA GLU A 56 -12.07 -6.54 18.52
C GLU A 56 -11.59 -7.96 18.19
N GLN A 57 -12.47 -8.81 17.66
CA GLN A 57 -12.12 -10.19 17.27
C GLN A 57 -11.14 -10.23 16.09
N SER A 58 -11.39 -9.43 15.06
CA SER A 58 -10.53 -9.33 13.88
C SER A 58 -9.18 -8.65 14.18
N ALA A 59 -9.16 -7.70 15.13
CA ALA A 59 -7.94 -7.10 15.64
C ALA A 59 -7.07 -8.11 16.37
N GLN A 60 -7.67 -8.96 17.23
CA GLN A 60 -6.92 -10.03 17.89
C GLN A 60 -6.35 -11.03 16.87
N LYS A 61 -7.14 -11.43 15.87
CA LYS A 61 -6.67 -12.30 14.78
C LYS A 61 -5.49 -11.70 14.01
N MET A 62 -5.49 -10.39 13.77
CA MET A 62 -4.37 -9.69 13.17
C MET A 62 -3.10 -9.76 14.05
N VAL A 63 -3.23 -9.60 15.37
CA VAL A 63 -2.11 -9.75 16.31
C VAL A 63 -1.54 -11.17 16.19
N ASP A 64 -2.38 -12.20 16.24
CA ASP A 64 -1.94 -13.60 16.12
C ASP A 64 -1.22 -13.85 14.78
N MET A 65 -1.75 -13.30 13.67
CA MET A 65 -1.11 -13.38 12.34
C MET A 65 0.24 -12.66 12.28
N THR A 66 0.40 -11.57 13.03
CA THR A 66 1.66 -10.82 13.11
C THR A 66 2.69 -11.57 13.96
N GLU A 67 2.27 -12.12 15.10
CA GLU A 67 3.11 -12.89 16.02
C GLU A 67 3.57 -14.22 15.42
N LYS A 68 2.74 -14.85 14.58
CA LYS A 68 3.11 -16.05 13.80
C LYS A 68 4.36 -15.84 12.94
N GLY A 69 4.62 -14.60 12.51
CA GLY A 69 5.84 -14.19 11.80
C GLY A 69 6.11 -14.91 10.48
N SER A 70 5.15 -15.68 9.97
CA SER A 70 5.21 -16.49 8.75
C SER A 70 3.88 -16.43 7.98
N THR A 71 3.14 -15.33 8.17
CA THR A 71 1.89 -15.07 7.47
C THR A 71 2.19 -14.55 6.07
N THR A 72 1.69 -15.25 5.05
CA THR A 72 1.98 -14.89 3.65
C THR A 72 1.16 -13.69 3.18
N PRO A 73 1.56 -13.00 2.08
CA PRO A 73 0.78 -11.92 1.49
C PRO A 73 -0.65 -12.34 1.11
N GLU A 74 -0.86 -13.56 0.62
CA GLU A 74 -2.18 -14.09 0.27
C GLU A 74 -3.05 -14.34 1.52
N GLU A 75 -2.43 -14.80 2.63
CA GLU A 75 -3.13 -14.93 3.91
C GLU A 75 -3.58 -13.56 4.43
N TRP A 76 -2.74 -12.52 4.25
CA TRP A 76 -3.10 -11.14 4.59
C TRP A 76 -4.22 -10.58 3.72
N GLU A 77 -4.13 -10.75 2.41
CA GLU A 77 -5.18 -10.32 1.48
C GLU A 77 -6.53 -10.93 1.86
N LYS A 78 -6.54 -12.25 2.08
CA LYS A 78 -7.76 -12.97 2.48
C LYS A 78 -8.29 -12.48 3.82
N PHE A 79 -7.43 -12.28 4.82
CA PHE A 79 -7.83 -11.72 6.10
C PHE A 79 -8.55 -10.39 5.92
N TRP A 80 -8.02 -9.50 5.10
CA TRP A 80 -8.64 -8.19 4.89
C TRP A 80 -9.97 -8.28 4.13
N GLN A 81 -10.05 -9.09 3.09
CA GLN A 81 -11.29 -9.32 2.34
C GLN A 81 -12.39 -9.92 3.25
N ASP A 82 -12.03 -10.83 4.15
CA ASP A 82 -12.97 -11.50 5.05
C ASP A 82 -13.46 -10.58 6.19
N ASN A 83 -12.66 -9.59 6.61
CA ASN A 83 -12.93 -8.77 7.80
C ASN A 83 -13.30 -7.31 7.49
N VAL A 84 -13.10 -6.84 6.26
CA VAL A 84 -13.41 -5.47 5.84
C VAL A 84 -14.27 -5.52 4.57
N SER A 85 -15.58 -5.32 4.73
CA SER A 85 -16.56 -5.46 3.62
C SER A 85 -16.29 -4.54 2.43
N ASP A 86 -15.75 -3.34 2.68
CA ASP A 86 -15.43 -2.35 1.64
C ASP A 86 -13.93 -2.35 1.28
N PHE A 87 -13.21 -3.45 1.54
CA PHE A 87 -11.74 -3.54 1.43
C PHE A 87 -11.20 -2.98 0.10
N SER A 88 -11.71 -3.51 -1.03
CA SER A 88 -11.27 -3.11 -2.36
C SER A 88 -11.56 -1.63 -2.65
N GLU A 89 -12.68 -1.10 -2.15
CA GLU A 89 -13.04 0.30 -2.33
C GLU A 89 -12.13 1.23 -1.50
N ILE A 90 -11.81 0.83 -0.26
CA ILE A 90 -10.90 1.58 0.61
C ILE A 90 -9.50 1.63 0.01
N ILE A 91 -8.99 0.51 -0.50
CA ILE A 91 -7.69 0.48 -1.18
C ILE A 91 -7.71 1.42 -2.38
N LYS A 92 -8.72 1.29 -3.25
CA LYS A 92 -8.87 2.13 -4.44
C LYS A 92 -8.89 3.61 -4.08
N LYS A 93 -9.74 4.04 -3.16
CA LYS A 93 -9.84 5.45 -2.74
C LYS A 93 -8.54 5.97 -2.11
N THR A 94 -7.90 5.16 -1.28
CA THR A 94 -6.63 5.52 -0.64
C THR A 94 -5.54 5.73 -1.68
N LEU A 95 -5.47 4.84 -2.69
CA LEU A 95 -4.48 4.93 -3.75
C LEU A 95 -4.80 6.02 -4.77
N GLU A 96 -6.07 6.27 -5.10
CA GLU A 96 -6.48 7.40 -5.93
C GLU A 96 -6.06 8.72 -5.28
N GLY A 97 -6.34 8.92 -3.99
CA GLY A 97 -5.89 10.10 -3.24
C GLY A 97 -4.37 10.23 -3.21
N PHE A 98 -3.66 9.14 -2.90
CA PHE A 98 -2.21 9.13 -2.92
C PHE A 98 -1.63 9.45 -4.30
N SER A 99 -2.24 8.95 -5.36
CA SER A 99 -1.76 9.14 -6.72
C SER A 99 -1.78 10.61 -7.16
N VAL A 100 -2.77 11.37 -6.69
CA VAL A 100 -2.85 12.83 -6.91
C VAL A 100 -1.68 13.52 -6.22
N GLU A 101 -1.41 13.19 -4.96
CA GLU A 101 -0.28 13.75 -4.21
C GLU A 101 1.07 13.41 -4.86
N VAL A 102 1.24 12.17 -5.32
CA VAL A 102 2.45 11.75 -6.03
C VAL A 102 2.61 12.55 -7.32
N LYS A 103 1.55 12.69 -8.11
CA LYS A 103 1.59 13.48 -9.35
C LYS A 103 2.02 14.92 -9.08
N GLU A 104 1.49 15.53 -8.03
CA GLU A 104 1.90 16.88 -7.60
C GLU A 104 3.38 16.92 -7.19
N LEU A 105 3.85 15.94 -6.41
CA LEU A 105 5.25 15.84 -6.00
C LEU A 105 6.18 15.70 -7.20
N LEU A 106 5.86 14.79 -8.13
CA LEU A 106 6.65 14.54 -9.34
C LEU A 106 6.65 15.76 -10.28
N SER A 107 5.55 16.50 -10.37
CA SER A 107 5.48 17.73 -11.17
C SER A 107 6.45 18.82 -10.66
N LYS A 108 6.67 18.88 -9.35
CA LYS A 108 7.64 19.80 -8.74
C LYS A 108 9.08 19.36 -9.00
N ILE A 109 9.34 18.04 -8.97
CA ILE A 109 10.66 17.47 -9.28
C ILE A 109 11.02 17.69 -10.76
N LYS A 110 10.06 17.51 -11.69
CA LYS A 110 10.26 17.70 -13.13
C LYS A 110 10.48 19.17 -13.55
N SER A 111 10.06 20.12 -12.71
CA SER A 111 10.14 21.56 -12.99
C SER A 111 11.38 22.22 -12.36
N SER A 112 12.22 21.45 -11.66
CA SER A 112 13.45 21.91 -11.02
C SER A 112 14.69 21.43 -11.77
#